data_AF-A0A4V1TG42-F1
#
_entry.id   AF-A0A4V1TG42-F1
#
_cell.length_a   1.000
_cell.length_b   1.000
_cell.length_c   1.000
_cell.angle_alpha   90.00
_cell.angle_beta   90.00
_cell.angle_gamma   90.00
#
_symmetry.space_group_name_H-M   'P 1'
#
loop_
_entity.id
_entity.type
_entity.pdbx_description
1 polymer ?
#
loop_
_entity_poly.entity_id
_entity_poly.type
_entity_poly.pdbx_seq_one_letter_code
_entity_poly.pdbx_strand_id
1 'polypeptide(L)'
;MLTRPGTWLRRFGFVTTNSITQLFQRRTVERHLTGKRPLSIIMAIPDHPWTKAGKDAAAVRIAMTVARAGSHEGKLGTVLSEAGLDTDQPQIELGTREGRINADLTIGSDLTQAAPLQSSGGLCSPGVKLHGAGFIVTPAEARALGLGHRAGLEDHIRSYRNGRDLMARSRDVMAVDLFGLTAEEVRERFPEIYQHLKLSVRVEREAQFRRSSTKDAAEYLESWWLFGKPRQQLRPALAHLQRYIVTVETAKHRVFQFLDASILPDNMLVAVGLSDAFHLGILSSRIHIAWCLAQGATLEDRPRYSKSRCFDPFPFPNATESEKQAIRRSAEALDALRKRVLSEHPDLTLTKLYNIREAIRAGRTLTAAEADIRDRGLVLILDEYHDAIDAAVAAAYGWPADLAEEEVLARLVAL
;
A
#
# COMPACT_ATOMS: atom_id res chain seq x y z
N MET A 1 32.13 -34.60 3.66
CA MET A 1 32.46 -34.22 5.06
C MET A 1 31.26 -34.41 6.00
N LEU A 2 30.02 -34.14 5.57
CA LEU A 2 28.78 -34.36 6.36
C LEU A 2 28.29 -35.82 6.43
N THR A 3 28.89 -36.74 5.67
CA THR A 3 28.46 -38.15 5.55
C THR A 3 29.35 -39.12 6.34
N ARG A 4 30.34 -38.62 7.09
CA ARG A 4 31.25 -39.47 7.87
C ARG A 4 30.65 -39.76 9.26
N PRO A 5 30.73 -41.00 9.77
CA PRO A 5 30.33 -41.31 11.14
C PRO A 5 31.02 -40.39 12.15
N GLY A 6 30.26 -39.88 13.13
CA GLY A 6 30.76 -38.94 14.15
C GLY A 6 30.84 -37.47 13.73
N THR A 7 30.44 -37.12 12.51
CA THR A 7 30.36 -35.71 12.09
C THR A 7 29.01 -35.08 12.45
N TRP A 8 29.04 -33.89 13.04
CA TRP A 8 27.84 -33.14 13.42
C TRP A 8 27.73 -31.85 12.60
N LEU A 9 26.51 -31.52 12.18
CA LEU A 9 26.23 -30.31 11.41
C LEU A 9 26.49 -29.07 12.27
N ARG A 10 27.52 -28.28 11.93
CA ARG A 10 27.85 -27.05 12.64
C ARG A 10 26.96 -25.88 12.23
N ARG A 11 26.86 -25.68 10.91
CA ARG A 11 26.12 -24.60 10.26
C ARG A 11 25.66 -25.09 8.90
N PHE A 12 24.56 -24.54 8.39
CA PHE A 12 24.13 -24.74 7.00
C PHE A 12 23.65 -23.41 6.45
N GLY A 13 23.62 -23.27 5.13
CA GLY A 13 23.08 -22.09 4.49
C GLY A 13 22.28 -22.43 3.24
N PHE A 14 21.34 -21.56 2.91
CA PHE A 14 20.49 -21.67 1.73
C PHE A 14 20.51 -20.37 0.92
N VAL A 15 20.42 -20.54 -0.39
CA VAL A 15 19.98 -19.50 -1.31
C VAL A 15 18.53 -19.81 -1.66
N THR A 16 17.63 -18.89 -1.40
CA THR A 16 16.21 -19.01 -1.72
C THR A 16 15.77 -17.81 -2.54
N THR A 17 14.56 -17.81 -3.09
CA THR A 17 13.94 -16.56 -3.51
C THR A 17 13.77 -15.64 -2.29
N ASN A 18 13.83 -14.33 -2.51
CA ASN A 18 13.64 -13.35 -1.42
C ASN A 18 12.25 -13.45 -0.76
N SER A 19 11.30 -14.14 -1.40
CA SER A 19 9.98 -14.45 -0.85
C SER A 19 10.01 -15.31 0.42
N ILE A 20 11.16 -15.84 0.86
CA ILE A 20 11.30 -16.50 2.18
C ILE A 20 10.90 -15.58 3.34
N THR A 21 11.04 -14.25 3.17
CA THR A 21 10.62 -13.23 4.15
C THR A 21 9.10 -13.03 4.19
N GLN A 22 8.37 -13.53 3.19
CA GLN A 22 6.91 -13.39 3.09
C GLN A 22 6.17 -14.32 4.06
N LEU A 23 4.97 -13.91 4.48
CA LEU A 23 4.19 -14.53 5.56
C LEU A 23 4.13 -16.06 5.53
N PHE A 24 3.83 -16.64 4.36
CA PHE A 24 3.63 -18.08 4.24
C PHE A 24 4.93 -18.86 4.50
N GLN A 25 6.04 -18.41 3.91
CA GLN A 25 7.35 -19.07 4.05
C GLN A 25 7.97 -18.78 5.41
N ARG A 26 7.79 -17.56 5.93
CA ARG A 26 8.30 -17.13 7.23
C ARG A 26 7.87 -18.03 8.37
N ARG A 27 6.62 -18.51 8.38
CA ARG A 27 6.10 -19.43 9.42
C ARG A 27 6.94 -20.69 9.56
N THR A 28 7.53 -21.16 8.47
CA THR A 28 8.45 -22.31 8.49
C THR A 28 9.73 -21.96 9.21
N VAL A 29 10.31 -20.79 8.93
CA VAL A 29 11.53 -20.29 9.60
C VAL A 29 11.26 -20.08 11.09
N GLU A 30 10.20 -19.36 11.43
CA GLU A 30 9.79 -19.01 12.79
C GLU A 30 9.65 -20.23 13.70
N ARG A 31 9.03 -21.31 13.21
CA ARG A 31 8.90 -22.59 13.93
C ARG A 31 10.25 -23.14 14.41
N HIS A 32 11.31 -22.93 13.63
CA HIS A 32 12.65 -23.41 13.97
C HIS A 32 13.44 -22.43 14.85
N LEU A 33 13.14 -21.12 14.77
CA LEU A 33 13.75 -20.12 15.64
C LEU A 33 13.22 -20.21 17.08
N THR A 34 11.92 -20.49 17.27
CA THR A 34 11.24 -20.50 18.58
C THR A 34 11.06 -21.89 19.19
N GLY A 35 11.50 -22.95 18.50
CA GLY A 35 11.36 -24.33 18.97
C GLY A 35 12.20 -24.68 20.20
N LYS A 36 11.89 -25.81 20.86
CA LYS A 36 12.62 -26.31 22.05
C LYS A 36 14.13 -26.50 21.85
N ARG A 37 14.54 -26.77 20.61
CA ARG A 37 15.94 -26.81 20.18
C ARG A 37 16.12 -25.76 19.08
N PRO A 38 16.33 -24.49 19.45
CA PRO A 38 16.23 -23.38 18.50
C PRO A 38 17.40 -23.41 17.52
N LEU A 39 17.15 -22.97 16.30
CA LEU A 39 18.16 -22.51 15.37
C LEU A 39 18.23 -20.98 15.46
N SER A 40 19.39 -20.39 15.22
CA SER A 40 19.56 -18.95 14.98
C SER A 40 20.11 -18.73 13.59
N ILE A 41 19.63 -17.69 12.91
CA ILE A 41 20.21 -17.20 11.66
C ILE A 41 21.40 -16.33 12.04
N ILE A 42 22.59 -16.74 11.62
CA ILE A 42 23.87 -16.10 11.97
C ILE A 42 24.43 -15.26 10.80
N MET A 43 23.85 -15.37 9.62
CA MET A 43 24.09 -14.50 8.48
C MET A 43 22.82 -14.45 7.63
N ALA A 44 22.42 -13.27 7.19
CA ALA A 44 21.35 -13.12 6.21
C ALA A 44 21.67 -12.00 5.21
N ILE A 45 21.29 -12.19 3.96
CA ILE A 45 21.12 -11.12 2.95
C ILE A 45 19.70 -11.32 2.43
N PRO A 46 18.70 -10.54 2.86
CA PRO A 46 17.29 -10.84 2.59
C PRO A 46 16.90 -10.67 1.13
N ASP A 47 17.60 -9.77 0.45
CA ASP A 47 17.27 -9.35 -0.90
C ASP A 47 18.55 -9.00 -1.65
N HIS A 48 18.89 -9.79 -2.65
CA HIS A 48 20.10 -9.65 -3.46
C HIS A 48 19.75 -9.96 -4.93
N PRO A 49 20.25 -9.17 -5.90
CA PRO A 49 19.98 -9.41 -7.31
C PRO A 49 20.62 -10.74 -7.74
N TRP A 50 19.91 -11.53 -8.55
CA TRP A 50 20.51 -12.71 -9.17
C TRP A 50 21.40 -12.28 -10.33
N THR A 51 22.70 -12.18 -10.10
CA THR A 51 23.67 -11.72 -11.10
C THR A 51 24.28 -12.93 -11.82
N LYS A 52 23.69 -13.34 -12.94
CA LYS A 52 24.33 -14.26 -13.88
C LYS A 52 24.33 -13.65 -15.27
N ALA A 53 25.50 -13.54 -15.89
CA ALA A 53 25.66 -13.07 -17.25
C ALA A 53 25.02 -14.06 -18.24
N GLY A 54 23.92 -13.66 -18.88
CA GLY A 54 23.25 -14.43 -19.94
C GLY A 54 21.83 -13.94 -20.22
N LYS A 55 21.42 -13.96 -21.50
CA LYS A 55 20.08 -13.53 -21.95
C LYS A 55 18.93 -14.36 -21.38
N ASP A 56 19.22 -15.57 -20.88
CA ASP A 56 18.26 -16.51 -20.30
C ASP A 56 18.35 -16.58 -18.75
N ALA A 57 19.02 -15.62 -18.10
CA ALA A 57 19.11 -15.60 -16.65
C ALA A 57 17.73 -15.34 -16.03
N ALA A 58 17.41 -16.08 -14.97
CA ALA A 58 16.17 -15.87 -14.23
C ALA A 58 16.13 -14.46 -13.63
N ALA A 59 15.11 -13.68 -14.00
CA ALA A 59 14.85 -12.36 -13.43
C ALA A 59 14.23 -12.53 -12.04
N VAL A 60 15.06 -12.83 -11.05
CA VAL A 60 14.64 -13.10 -9.67
C VAL A 60 15.57 -12.43 -8.66
N ARG A 61 15.02 -12.08 -7.51
CA ARG A 61 15.79 -11.64 -6.35
C ARG A 61 15.85 -12.76 -5.32
N ILE A 62 17.02 -12.94 -4.72
CA ILE A 62 17.31 -14.05 -3.82
C ILE A 62 17.56 -13.57 -2.39
N ALA A 63 17.32 -14.46 -1.44
CA ALA A 63 17.81 -14.34 -0.08
C ALA A 63 18.94 -15.35 0.15
N MET A 64 19.96 -14.96 0.90
CA MET A 64 21.02 -15.85 1.39
C MET A 64 20.92 -15.93 2.90
N THR A 65 20.93 -17.14 3.46
CA THR A 65 20.87 -17.33 4.93
C THR A 65 21.88 -18.37 5.37
N VAL A 66 22.42 -18.21 6.58
CA VAL A 66 23.22 -19.23 7.28
C VAL A 66 22.64 -19.40 8.67
N ALA A 67 22.34 -20.64 9.05
CA ALA A 67 21.77 -21.00 10.34
C ALA A 67 22.71 -21.89 11.17
N ARG A 68 22.56 -21.80 12.49
CA ARG A 68 23.31 -22.56 13.49
C ARG A 68 22.38 -22.99 14.63
N ALA A 69 22.61 -24.18 15.20
CA ALA A 69 21.94 -24.62 16.43
C ALA A 69 22.28 -23.72 17.62
N GLY A 70 21.27 -23.42 18.43
CA GLY A 70 21.38 -22.58 19.62
C GLY A 70 20.86 -21.16 19.41
N SER A 71 21.12 -20.32 20.42
CA SER A 71 20.73 -18.93 20.48
C SER A 71 21.94 -18.05 20.22
N HIS A 72 21.97 -17.38 19.06
CA HIS A 72 23.09 -16.57 18.60
C HIS A 72 22.62 -15.30 17.92
N GLU A 73 23.44 -14.27 17.97
CA GLU A 73 23.33 -13.13 17.07
C GLU A 73 23.91 -13.47 15.70
N GLY A 74 23.51 -12.71 14.70
CA GLY A 74 23.92 -12.87 13.32
C GLY A 74 24.26 -11.55 12.65
N LYS A 75 24.85 -11.65 11.46
CA LYS A 75 25.22 -10.52 10.63
C LYS A 75 24.24 -10.38 9.46
N LEU A 76 23.49 -9.30 9.43
CA LEU A 76 22.58 -8.94 8.35
C LEU A 76 23.31 -8.07 7.33
N GLY A 77 23.35 -8.49 6.07
CA GLY A 77 23.76 -7.69 4.93
C GLY A 77 22.56 -7.11 4.20
N THR A 78 22.53 -5.81 3.96
CA THR A 78 21.52 -5.13 3.16
C THR A 78 22.19 -4.50 1.95
N VAL A 79 21.62 -4.70 0.77
CA VAL A 79 22.13 -4.07 -0.46
C VAL A 79 21.86 -2.58 -0.40
N LEU A 80 22.94 -1.77 -0.45
CA LEU A 80 22.87 -0.30 -0.43
C LEU A 80 22.84 0.27 -1.85
N SER A 81 23.59 -0.33 -2.76
CA SER A 81 23.67 0.09 -4.15
C SER A 81 23.92 -1.10 -5.08
N GLU A 82 23.38 -1.02 -6.30
CA GLU A 82 23.48 -2.02 -7.35
C GLU A 82 23.85 -1.31 -8.66
N ALA A 83 24.91 -1.74 -9.34
CA ALA A 83 25.30 -1.22 -10.65
C ALA A 83 25.90 -2.30 -11.55
N GLY A 84 25.70 -2.17 -12.87
CA GLY A 84 26.25 -3.10 -13.85
C GLY A 84 25.81 -4.56 -13.65
N LEU A 85 24.56 -4.80 -13.22
CA LEU A 85 24.04 -6.13 -12.90
C LEU A 85 24.02 -7.09 -14.10
N ASP A 86 23.97 -6.55 -15.31
CA ASP A 86 24.02 -7.22 -16.61
C ASP A 86 25.44 -7.41 -17.16
N THR A 87 26.45 -6.96 -16.41
CA THR A 87 27.86 -7.11 -16.77
C THR A 87 28.50 -8.32 -16.08
N ASP A 88 29.68 -8.72 -16.54
CA ASP A 88 30.47 -9.78 -15.89
C ASP A 88 31.03 -9.35 -14.51
N GLN A 89 30.93 -8.07 -14.16
CA GLN A 89 31.41 -7.50 -12.91
C GLN A 89 30.32 -6.64 -12.24
N PRO A 90 29.24 -7.27 -11.74
CA PRO A 90 28.21 -6.55 -11.01
C PRO A 90 28.81 -5.90 -9.75
N GLN A 91 28.47 -4.64 -9.54
CA GLN A 91 28.85 -3.89 -8.35
C GLN A 91 27.67 -3.89 -7.38
N ILE A 92 27.88 -4.53 -6.22
CA ILE A 92 26.87 -4.62 -5.17
C ILE A 92 27.53 -4.21 -3.86
N GLU A 93 27.05 -3.11 -3.31
CA GLU A 93 27.51 -2.60 -2.02
C GLU A 93 26.61 -3.15 -0.91
N LEU A 94 27.20 -3.71 0.15
CA LEU A 94 26.48 -4.25 1.29
C LEU A 94 26.76 -3.44 2.56
N GLY A 95 25.71 -2.91 3.16
CA GLY A 95 25.72 -2.43 4.53
C GLY A 95 25.54 -3.60 5.48
N THR A 96 26.23 -3.60 6.62
CA THR A 96 26.15 -4.72 7.57
C THR A 96 25.74 -4.28 8.96
N ARG A 97 24.84 -5.06 9.57
CA ARG A 97 24.41 -4.88 10.96
C ARG A 97 24.52 -6.21 11.72
N GLU A 98 24.74 -6.13 13.03
CA GLU A 98 24.79 -7.30 13.91
C GLU A 98 23.64 -7.26 14.92
N GLY A 99 23.14 -8.44 15.29
CA GLY A 99 22.03 -8.59 16.23
C GLY A 99 21.23 -9.87 16.00
N ARG A 100 20.14 -10.04 16.75
CA ARG A 100 19.23 -11.17 16.55
C ARG A 100 18.50 -11.02 15.21
N ILE A 101 18.65 -11.99 14.33
CA ILE A 101 17.95 -12.03 13.04
C ILE A 101 16.59 -12.73 13.22
N ASN A 102 15.51 -12.02 12.90
CA ASN A 102 14.13 -12.48 12.97
C ASN A 102 13.79 -13.41 11.78
N ALA A 103 12.60 -14.04 11.83
CA ALA A 103 12.16 -14.96 10.79
C ALA A 103 11.94 -14.29 9.42
N ASP A 104 11.69 -12.97 9.40
CA ASP A 104 11.61 -12.15 8.19
C ASP A 104 12.97 -11.60 7.72
N LEU A 105 14.07 -12.07 8.32
CA LEU A 105 15.45 -11.69 8.03
C LEU A 105 15.78 -10.23 8.37
N THR A 106 15.02 -9.59 9.25
CA THR A 106 15.35 -8.29 9.83
C THR A 106 16.13 -8.43 11.14
N ILE A 107 16.79 -7.35 11.57
CA ILE A 107 17.31 -7.20 12.93
C ILE A 107 16.51 -6.10 13.62
N GLY A 108 16.11 -6.33 14.87
CA GLY A 108 15.35 -5.39 15.68
C GLY A 108 14.05 -6.00 16.17
N SER A 109 13.08 -5.13 16.44
CA SER A 109 11.78 -5.51 16.99
C SER A 109 11.04 -6.49 16.08
N ASP A 110 10.55 -7.57 16.67
CA ASP A 110 9.76 -8.57 15.95
C ASP A 110 8.36 -8.01 15.65
N LEU A 111 8.24 -7.28 14.55
CA LEU A 111 6.99 -6.68 14.07
C LEU A 111 5.90 -7.72 13.81
N THR A 112 6.25 -9.00 13.77
CA THR A 112 5.33 -10.11 13.56
C THR A 112 4.43 -10.38 14.75
N GLN A 113 4.80 -9.90 15.95
CA GLN A 113 3.97 -9.94 17.15
C GLN A 113 2.78 -8.98 17.08
N ALA A 114 2.82 -7.99 16.18
CA ALA A 114 1.76 -7.00 16.07
C ALA A 114 0.47 -7.64 15.52
N ALA A 115 -0.53 -7.79 16.39
CA ALA A 115 -1.83 -8.35 16.05
C ALA A 115 -2.80 -7.24 15.61
N PRO A 116 -3.77 -7.54 14.73
CA PRO A 116 -4.87 -6.64 14.43
C PRO A 116 -5.55 -6.11 15.70
N LEU A 117 -5.66 -4.79 15.82
CA LEU A 117 -6.32 -4.13 16.94
C LEU A 117 -7.83 -4.11 16.72
N GLN A 118 -8.59 -4.33 17.80
CA GLN A 118 -10.05 -4.27 17.77
C GLN A 118 -10.56 -2.88 17.35
N SER A 119 -9.85 -1.82 17.76
CA SER A 119 -10.16 -0.42 17.42
C SER A 119 -10.07 -0.11 15.92
N SER A 120 -9.27 -0.88 15.16
CA SER A 120 -9.11 -0.72 13.71
C SER A 120 -10.14 -1.53 12.91
N GLY A 121 -10.92 -2.39 13.58
CA GLY A 121 -11.89 -3.29 12.97
C GLY A 121 -12.94 -2.56 12.12
N GLY A 122 -13.11 -2.97 10.87
CA GLY A 122 -14.15 -2.42 9.98
C GLY A 122 -13.90 -1.02 9.43
N LEU A 123 -12.84 -0.32 9.87
CA LEU A 123 -12.55 1.06 9.43
C LEU A 123 -11.86 1.14 8.08
N CYS A 124 -11.12 0.12 7.68
CA CYS A 124 -10.32 0.12 6.46
C CYS A 124 -10.73 -1.02 5.52
N SER A 125 -10.64 -0.82 4.20
CA SER A 125 -10.84 -1.87 3.19
C SER A 125 -10.22 -1.43 1.85
N PRO A 126 -9.71 -2.35 1.03
CA PRO A 126 -9.50 -2.06 -0.38
C PRO A 126 -10.83 -1.66 -1.05
N GLY A 127 -10.74 -0.85 -2.10
CA GLY A 127 -11.88 -0.43 -2.90
C GLY A 127 -12.53 -1.56 -3.71
N VAL A 128 -13.46 -1.17 -4.58
CA VAL A 128 -14.30 -2.12 -5.32
C VAL A 128 -13.51 -2.83 -6.42
N LYS A 129 -13.77 -4.13 -6.63
CA LYS A 129 -13.25 -4.87 -7.79
C LYS A 129 -14.37 -5.07 -8.79
N LEU A 130 -14.28 -4.39 -9.93
CA LEU A 130 -15.35 -4.39 -10.94
C LEU A 130 -15.49 -5.75 -11.62
N HIS A 131 -14.37 -6.39 -12.00
CA HIS A 131 -14.38 -7.62 -12.82
C HIS A 131 -15.25 -7.48 -14.07
N GLY A 132 -14.94 -6.47 -14.88
CA GLY A 132 -15.63 -6.16 -16.12
C GLY A 132 -15.37 -4.70 -16.49
N ALA A 133 -14.77 -4.45 -17.65
CA ALA A 133 -14.43 -3.08 -18.06
C ALA A 133 -15.67 -2.23 -18.38
N GLY A 134 -16.76 -2.88 -18.81
CA GLY A 134 -18.03 -2.23 -19.17
C GLY A 134 -18.72 -1.47 -18.02
N PHE A 135 -18.31 -1.68 -16.77
CA PHE A 135 -18.78 -0.85 -15.64
C PHE A 135 -18.20 0.56 -15.64
N ILE A 136 -17.06 0.77 -16.29
CA ILE A 136 -16.40 2.08 -16.37
C ILE A 136 -16.95 2.80 -17.59
N VAL A 137 -17.46 4.01 -17.37
CA VAL A 137 -18.04 4.85 -18.42
C VAL A 137 -17.48 6.27 -18.34
N THR A 138 -17.35 6.93 -19.48
CA THR A 138 -17.09 8.36 -19.55
C THR A 138 -18.34 9.17 -19.19
N PRO A 139 -18.21 10.47 -18.86
CA PRO A 139 -19.36 11.34 -18.64
C PRO A 139 -20.32 11.41 -19.83
N ALA A 140 -19.79 11.32 -21.05
CA ALA A 140 -20.61 11.31 -22.27
C ALA A 140 -21.42 10.00 -22.39
N GLU A 141 -20.78 8.85 -22.19
CA GLU A 141 -21.45 7.55 -22.20
C GLU A 141 -22.51 7.45 -21.10
N ALA A 142 -22.22 7.92 -19.89
CA ALA A 142 -23.19 7.91 -18.80
C ALA A 142 -24.45 8.73 -19.10
N ARG A 143 -24.31 9.92 -19.72
CA ARG A 143 -25.46 10.72 -20.18
C ARG A 143 -26.26 9.99 -21.25
N ALA A 144 -25.58 9.35 -22.21
CA ALA A 144 -26.23 8.52 -23.23
C ALA A 144 -26.97 7.32 -22.60
N LEU A 145 -26.48 6.79 -21.49
CA LEU A 145 -27.07 5.68 -20.75
C LEU A 145 -28.16 6.09 -19.75
N GLY A 146 -28.46 7.38 -19.59
CA GLY A 146 -29.55 7.82 -18.72
C GLY A 146 -29.23 8.97 -17.76
N LEU A 147 -27.96 9.25 -17.49
CA LEU A 147 -27.58 10.14 -16.38
C LEU A 147 -28.14 11.56 -16.60
N GLY A 148 -28.92 12.07 -15.66
CA GLY A 148 -29.57 13.38 -15.72
C GLY A 148 -30.98 13.38 -16.35
N HIS A 149 -31.49 12.24 -16.82
CA HIS A 149 -32.87 12.12 -17.32
C HIS A 149 -33.61 10.86 -16.88
N ARG A 150 -32.91 9.78 -16.53
CA ARG A 150 -33.46 8.59 -15.86
C ARG A 150 -33.50 8.81 -14.34
N ALA A 151 -34.70 8.95 -13.79
CA ALA A 151 -34.89 9.20 -12.36
C ALA A 151 -34.20 8.15 -11.47
N GLY A 152 -33.36 8.61 -10.54
CA GLY A 152 -32.67 7.78 -9.55
C GLY A 152 -31.40 7.09 -10.08
N LEU A 153 -31.00 7.34 -11.33
CA LEU A 153 -29.76 6.80 -11.87
C LEU A 153 -28.52 7.51 -11.31
N GLU A 154 -28.69 8.76 -10.84
CA GLU A 154 -27.66 9.56 -10.19
C GLU A 154 -27.06 8.85 -8.96
N ASP A 155 -27.86 8.04 -8.25
CA ASP A 155 -27.42 7.26 -7.09
C ASP A 155 -26.58 6.03 -7.48
N HIS A 156 -26.61 5.63 -8.76
CA HIS A 156 -25.97 4.43 -9.28
C HIS A 156 -24.83 4.71 -10.26
N ILE A 157 -24.54 5.98 -10.58
CA ILE A 157 -23.38 6.34 -11.40
C ILE A 157 -22.52 7.31 -10.60
N ARG A 158 -21.35 6.81 -10.19
CA ARG A 158 -20.45 7.54 -9.30
C ARG A 158 -19.13 7.83 -9.98
N SER A 159 -18.53 8.99 -9.66
CA SER A 159 -17.14 9.27 -10.05
C SER A 159 -16.23 8.14 -9.61
N TYR A 160 -15.29 7.72 -10.45
CA TYR A 160 -14.42 6.59 -10.16
C TYR A 160 -12.96 7.01 -10.23
N ARG A 161 -12.16 6.60 -9.25
CA ARG A 161 -10.73 6.95 -9.19
C ARG A 161 -9.91 5.72 -8.89
N ASN A 162 -8.83 5.56 -9.65
CA ASN A 162 -7.79 4.60 -9.35
C ASN A 162 -6.50 5.25 -8.82
N GLY A 163 -5.50 4.43 -8.51
CA GLY A 163 -4.20 4.91 -8.06
C GLY A 163 -3.52 5.95 -8.98
N ARG A 164 -3.66 5.81 -10.31
CA ARG A 164 -3.13 6.80 -11.25
C ARG A 164 -3.93 8.10 -11.21
N ASP A 165 -5.24 8.01 -11.08
CA ASP A 165 -6.11 9.19 -10.99
C ASP A 165 -5.86 10.00 -9.70
N LEU A 166 -5.41 9.35 -8.61
CA LEU A 166 -5.02 10.03 -7.37
C LEU A 166 -3.64 10.66 -7.45
N MET A 167 -2.65 9.90 -7.94
CA MET A 167 -1.24 10.33 -7.89
C MET A 167 -0.86 11.25 -9.05
N ALA A 168 -1.65 11.26 -10.12
CA ALA A 168 -1.44 12.05 -11.33
C ALA A 168 -2.76 12.70 -11.76
N ARG A 169 -2.99 12.80 -13.08
CA ARG A 169 -4.21 13.38 -13.62
C ARG A 169 -5.33 12.35 -13.63
N SER A 170 -6.49 12.76 -13.12
CA SER A 170 -7.71 11.97 -13.23
C SER A 170 -8.13 11.79 -14.69
N ARG A 171 -8.53 10.56 -15.03
CA ARG A 171 -9.19 10.24 -16.31
C ARG A 171 -10.62 10.76 -16.41
N ASP A 172 -11.18 11.25 -15.31
CA ASP A 172 -12.55 11.73 -15.19
C ASP A 172 -13.61 10.72 -15.65
N VAL A 173 -13.40 9.46 -15.29
CA VAL A 173 -14.34 8.36 -15.55
C VAL A 173 -15.27 8.15 -14.36
N MET A 174 -16.38 7.47 -14.63
CA MET A 174 -17.40 7.07 -13.66
C MET A 174 -17.57 5.54 -13.67
N ALA A 175 -18.20 5.02 -12.63
CA ALA A 175 -18.54 3.61 -12.51
C ALA A 175 -20.04 3.44 -12.26
N VAL A 176 -20.62 2.45 -12.93
CA VAL A 176 -22.02 2.04 -12.77
C VAL A 176 -22.13 1.07 -11.59
N ASP A 177 -22.59 1.57 -10.44
CA ASP A 177 -22.68 0.86 -9.16
C ASP A 177 -24.13 0.47 -8.83
N LEU A 178 -24.53 -0.74 -9.25
CA LEU A 178 -25.88 -1.28 -9.07
C LEU A 178 -26.02 -2.12 -7.79
N PHE A 179 -25.10 -1.94 -6.83
CA PHE A 179 -25.16 -2.70 -5.58
C PHE A 179 -26.51 -2.51 -4.86
N GLY A 180 -27.12 -3.61 -4.46
CA GLY A 180 -28.44 -3.64 -3.81
C GLY A 180 -29.63 -3.84 -4.75
N LEU A 181 -29.41 -3.89 -6.08
CA LEU A 181 -30.45 -4.17 -7.06
C LEU A 181 -30.33 -5.58 -7.64
N THR A 182 -31.48 -6.17 -7.95
CA THR A 182 -31.62 -7.40 -8.75
C THR A 182 -31.52 -7.08 -10.25
N ALA A 183 -31.24 -8.09 -11.07
CA ALA A 183 -31.17 -7.92 -12.52
C ALA A 183 -32.50 -7.41 -13.11
N GLU A 184 -33.61 -7.89 -12.56
CA GLU A 184 -34.97 -7.52 -12.94
C GLU A 184 -35.25 -6.05 -12.64
N GLU A 185 -34.92 -5.57 -11.43
CA GLU A 185 -35.05 -4.16 -11.07
C GLU A 185 -34.20 -3.25 -11.96
N VAL A 186 -32.96 -3.67 -12.27
CA VAL A 186 -32.09 -2.91 -13.19
C VAL A 186 -32.72 -2.85 -14.58
N ARG A 187 -33.27 -3.96 -15.08
CA ARG A 187 -33.93 -4.02 -16.40
C ARG A 187 -35.16 -3.12 -16.46
N GLU A 188 -35.96 -3.07 -15.40
CA GLU A 188 -37.20 -2.30 -15.36
C GLU A 188 -36.94 -0.80 -15.17
N ARG A 189 -36.02 -0.45 -14.26
CA ARG A 189 -35.74 0.95 -13.89
C ARG A 189 -34.71 1.62 -14.81
N PHE A 190 -33.70 0.87 -15.25
CA PHE A 190 -32.54 1.36 -16.00
C PHE A 190 -32.24 0.47 -17.23
N PRO A 191 -33.17 0.34 -18.19
CA PRO A 191 -33.05 -0.60 -19.30
C PRO A 191 -31.81 -0.37 -20.18
N GLU A 192 -31.38 0.87 -20.37
CA GLU A 192 -30.17 1.21 -21.14
C GLU A 192 -28.90 0.68 -20.46
N ILE A 193 -28.81 0.82 -19.13
CA ILE A 193 -27.72 0.29 -18.32
C ILE A 193 -27.73 -1.24 -18.37
N TYR A 194 -28.90 -1.86 -18.21
CA TYR A 194 -29.05 -3.31 -18.31
C TYR A 194 -28.54 -3.82 -19.66
N GLN A 195 -28.97 -3.19 -20.76
CA GLN A 195 -28.56 -3.56 -22.11
C GLN A 195 -27.05 -3.37 -22.31
N HIS A 196 -26.49 -2.24 -21.88
CA HIS A 196 -25.05 -1.96 -21.94
C HIS A 196 -24.22 -3.01 -21.22
N LEU A 197 -24.54 -3.31 -19.96
CA LEU A 197 -23.81 -4.29 -19.15
C LEU A 197 -23.99 -5.72 -19.70
N LYS A 198 -25.16 -6.04 -20.28
CA LYS A 198 -25.40 -7.33 -20.92
C LYS A 198 -24.54 -7.52 -22.18
N LEU A 199 -24.37 -6.47 -22.97
CA LEU A 199 -23.55 -6.50 -24.20
C LEU A 199 -22.04 -6.40 -23.92
N SER A 200 -21.65 -5.86 -22.78
CA SER A 200 -20.24 -5.68 -22.39
C SER A 200 -19.80 -6.68 -21.31
N VAL A 201 -20.17 -6.45 -20.06
CA VAL A 201 -19.69 -7.19 -18.88
C VAL A 201 -20.10 -8.66 -18.92
N ARG A 202 -21.36 -8.98 -19.23
CA ARG A 202 -21.81 -10.38 -19.28
C ARG A 202 -21.03 -11.17 -20.33
N VAL A 203 -20.86 -10.61 -21.53
CA VAL A 203 -20.09 -11.25 -22.62
C VAL A 203 -18.64 -11.49 -22.20
N GLU A 204 -18.00 -10.50 -21.55
CA GLU A 204 -16.64 -10.63 -21.01
C GLU A 204 -16.55 -11.76 -19.98
N ARG A 205 -17.48 -11.82 -19.03
CA ARG A 205 -17.53 -12.84 -17.97
C ARG A 205 -17.83 -14.23 -18.53
N GLU A 206 -18.70 -14.37 -19.53
CA GLU A 206 -18.96 -15.64 -20.22
C GLU A 206 -17.70 -16.15 -20.94
N ALA A 207 -16.94 -15.25 -21.58
CA ALA A 207 -15.67 -15.60 -22.20
C ALA A 207 -14.62 -16.01 -21.16
N GLN A 208 -14.54 -15.30 -20.02
CA GLN A 208 -13.65 -15.64 -18.92
C GLN A 208 -14.00 -17.00 -18.30
N PHE A 209 -15.28 -17.26 -18.04
CA PHE A 209 -15.74 -18.51 -17.45
C PHE A 209 -15.44 -19.72 -18.35
N ARG A 210 -15.62 -19.56 -19.67
CA ARG A 210 -15.23 -20.59 -20.66
C ARG A 210 -13.72 -20.88 -20.66
N ARG A 211 -12.89 -19.86 -20.43
CA ARG A 211 -11.42 -20.03 -20.32
C ARG A 211 -11.01 -20.64 -18.97
N SER A 212 -11.70 -20.29 -17.89
CA SER A 212 -11.39 -20.74 -16.53
C SER A 212 -12.63 -20.77 -15.66
N SER A 213 -13.20 -21.96 -15.47
CA SER A 213 -14.46 -22.18 -14.76
C SER A 213 -14.25 -22.32 -13.25
N THR A 214 -13.66 -21.29 -12.63
CA THR A 214 -13.51 -21.21 -11.17
C THR A 214 -14.84 -20.86 -10.51
N LYS A 215 -14.96 -21.14 -9.20
CA LYS A 215 -16.14 -20.75 -8.40
C LYS A 215 -16.41 -19.24 -8.49
N ASP A 216 -15.36 -18.42 -8.33
CA ASP A 216 -15.47 -16.96 -8.44
C ASP A 216 -15.94 -16.52 -9.84
N ALA A 217 -15.43 -17.15 -10.91
CA ALA A 217 -15.86 -16.82 -12.27
C ALA A 217 -17.34 -17.16 -12.51
N ALA A 218 -17.84 -18.26 -11.92
CA ALA A 218 -19.25 -18.63 -11.96
C ALA A 218 -20.12 -17.60 -11.22
N GLU A 219 -19.75 -17.23 -10.00
CA GLU A 219 -20.47 -16.24 -9.17
C GLU A 219 -20.54 -14.87 -9.87
N TYR A 220 -19.43 -14.43 -10.47
CA TYR A 220 -19.42 -13.18 -11.23
C TYR A 220 -20.31 -13.27 -12.46
N LEU A 221 -20.34 -14.40 -13.16
CA LEU A 221 -21.22 -14.56 -14.32
C LEU A 221 -22.69 -14.60 -13.93
N GLU A 222 -23.03 -15.26 -12.83
CA GLU A 222 -24.40 -15.33 -12.30
C GLU A 222 -24.90 -13.93 -11.93
N SER A 223 -24.09 -13.14 -11.22
CA SER A 223 -24.38 -11.75 -10.85
C SER A 223 -23.69 -10.73 -11.77
N TRP A 224 -23.80 -10.93 -13.08
CA TRP A 224 -23.05 -10.15 -14.09
C TRP A 224 -23.29 -8.63 -14.06
N TRP A 225 -24.42 -8.17 -13.54
CA TRP A 225 -24.76 -6.75 -13.40
C TRP A 225 -24.13 -6.10 -12.16
N LEU A 226 -23.53 -6.88 -11.26
CA LEU A 226 -22.83 -6.39 -10.07
C LEU A 226 -21.32 -6.46 -10.23
N PHE A 227 -20.59 -5.61 -9.51
CA PHE A 227 -19.14 -5.74 -9.38
C PHE A 227 -18.76 -7.09 -8.80
N GLY A 228 -17.64 -7.66 -9.25
CA GLY A 228 -17.19 -8.96 -8.74
C GLY A 228 -16.89 -8.93 -7.23
N LYS A 229 -16.34 -7.84 -6.69
CA LYS A 229 -16.30 -7.61 -5.23
C LYS A 229 -16.81 -6.19 -4.92
N PRO A 230 -18.10 -6.02 -4.55
CA PRO A 230 -18.72 -4.71 -4.31
C PRO A 230 -18.37 -4.12 -2.93
N ARG A 231 -17.58 -4.84 -2.13
CA ARG A 231 -17.11 -4.46 -0.78
C ARG A 231 -18.25 -4.07 0.16
N GLN A 232 -19.22 -4.97 0.30
CA GLN A 232 -20.43 -4.79 1.11
C GLN A 232 -20.12 -4.27 2.53
N GLN A 233 -19.09 -4.80 3.18
CA GLN A 233 -18.70 -4.41 4.55
C GLN A 233 -18.11 -3.00 4.67
N LEU A 234 -17.54 -2.43 3.59
CA LEU A 234 -16.99 -1.06 3.60
C LEU A 234 -18.09 -0.01 3.48
N ARG A 235 -19.17 -0.32 2.75
CA ARG A 235 -20.22 0.66 2.42
C ARG A 235 -20.88 1.29 3.65
N PRO A 236 -21.25 0.54 4.71
CA PRO A 236 -21.78 1.13 5.94
C PRO A 236 -20.81 2.12 6.60
N ALA A 237 -19.50 1.84 6.60
CA ALA A 237 -18.49 2.72 7.18
C ALA A 237 -18.34 4.04 6.41
N LEU A 238 -18.75 4.09 5.14
CA LEU A 238 -18.67 5.29 4.31
C LEU A 238 -19.99 6.07 4.22
N ALA A 239 -21.13 5.44 4.53
CA ALA A 239 -22.47 5.96 4.20
C ALA A 239 -22.81 7.33 4.81
N HIS A 240 -22.22 7.67 5.96
CA HIS A 240 -22.51 8.93 6.67
C HIS A 240 -21.33 9.91 6.65
N LEU A 241 -20.32 9.64 5.83
CA LEU A 241 -19.16 10.50 5.70
C LEU A 241 -19.31 11.39 4.48
N GLN A 242 -18.88 12.65 4.60
CA GLN A 242 -18.75 13.56 3.44
C GLN A 242 -17.48 13.28 2.63
N ARG A 243 -16.47 12.70 3.29
CA ARG A 243 -15.17 12.36 2.72
C ARG A 243 -14.52 11.26 3.56
N TYR A 244 -13.58 10.54 2.99
CA TYR A 244 -12.86 9.48 3.65
C TYR A 244 -11.40 9.47 3.19
N ILE A 245 -10.51 8.85 3.97
CA ILE A 245 -9.07 8.84 3.66
C ILE A 245 -8.77 7.71 2.66
N VAL A 246 -7.90 7.97 1.70
CA VAL A 246 -7.42 6.98 0.74
C VAL A 246 -5.91 6.99 0.62
N THR A 247 -5.35 5.82 0.29
CA THR A 247 -3.97 5.68 -0.16
C THR A 247 -3.87 4.63 -1.27
N VAL A 248 -2.90 4.78 -2.18
CA VAL A 248 -2.67 3.83 -3.27
C VAL A 248 -1.95 2.60 -2.75
N GLU A 249 -2.48 1.41 -2.96
CA GLU A 249 -1.91 0.16 -2.45
C GLU A 249 -0.42 0.03 -2.81
N THR A 250 -0.03 0.16 -4.08
CA THR A 250 1.38 0.13 -4.51
C THR A 250 1.85 1.50 -5.00
N ALA A 251 2.79 2.14 -4.29
CA ALA A 251 3.33 3.44 -4.66
C ALA A 251 4.76 3.65 -4.13
N LYS A 252 5.59 4.37 -4.90
CA LYS A 252 6.93 4.80 -4.47
C LYS A 252 6.83 5.72 -3.25
N HIS A 253 5.97 6.73 -3.34
CA HIS A 253 5.70 7.67 -2.26
C HIS A 253 4.40 7.29 -1.58
N ARG A 254 4.45 7.12 -0.26
CA ARG A 254 3.26 6.83 0.53
C ARG A 254 2.52 8.13 0.82
N VAL A 255 1.38 8.32 0.17
CA VAL A 255 0.53 9.50 0.33
C VAL A 255 -0.84 9.09 0.82
N PHE A 256 -1.31 9.76 1.86
CA PHE A 256 -2.70 9.74 2.31
C PHE A 256 -3.35 11.08 1.98
N GLN A 257 -4.63 11.04 1.59
CA GLN A 257 -5.41 12.23 1.28
C GLN A 257 -6.90 11.96 1.49
N PHE A 258 -7.70 13.01 1.60
CA PHE A 258 -9.15 12.86 1.57
C PHE A 258 -9.67 12.69 0.14
N LEU A 259 -10.59 11.75 -0.02
CA LEU A 259 -11.43 11.57 -1.19
C LEU A 259 -12.89 11.87 -0.83
N ASP A 260 -13.57 12.60 -1.70
CA ASP A 260 -14.99 12.92 -1.52
C ASP A 260 -15.85 11.65 -1.51
N ALA A 261 -16.87 11.60 -0.65
CA ALA A 261 -17.70 10.41 -0.48
C ALA A 261 -18.52 10.04 -1.73
N SER A 262 -18.76 10.98 -2.64
CA SER A 262 -19.40 10.68 -3.94
C SER A 262 -18.52 9.83 -4.86
N ILE A 263 -17.20 9.83 -4.64
CA ILE A 263 -16.23 9.14 -5.48
C ILE A 263 -16.06 7.70 -4.98
N LEU A 264 -16.04 6.75 -5.92
CA LEU A 264 -15.84 5.34 -5.67
C LEU A 264 -14.35 4.96 -5.86
N PRO A 265 -13.72 4.27 -4.90
CA PRO A 265 -12.31 3.92 -4.98
C PRO A 265 -12.09 2.59 -5.71
N ASP A 266 -11.10 2.52 -6.61
CA ASP A 266 -10.66 1.28 -7.25
C ASP A 266 -10.06 0.29 -6.24
N ASN A 267 -9.93 -0.98 -6.65
CA ASN A 267 -9.40 -2.02 -5.78
C ASN A 267 -7.94 -1.85 -5.35
N MET A 268 -7.17 -1.04 -6.08
CA MET A 268 -5.80 -0.65 -5.72
C MET A 268 -5.76 0.63 -4.89
N LEU A 269 -6.91 1.17 -4.46
CA LEU A 269 -7.00 2.15 -3.39
C LEU A 269 -7.42 1.46 -2.10
N VAL A 270 -6.71 1.75 -1.02
CA VAL A 270 -7.10 1.38 0.33
C VAL A 270 -7.89 2.55 0.91
N ALA A 271 -9.17 2.33 1.18
CA ALA A 271 -10.08 3.30 1.75
C ALA A 271 -10.19 3.12 3.27
N VAL A 272 -10.11 4.22 4.00
CA VAL A 272 -10.25 4.30 5.45
C VAL A 272 -11.44 5.21 5.76
N GLY A 273 -12.49 4.64 6.32
CA GLY A 273 -13.75 5.30 6.69
C GLY A 273 -13.60 6.21 7.90
N LEU A 274 -12.72 7.20 7.81
CA LEU A 274 -12.48 8.26 8.79
C LEU A 274 -12.47 9.60 8.05
N SER A 275 -13.20 10.59 8.57
CA SER A 275 -13.37 11.92 7.95
C SER A 275 -12.65 13.06 8.67
N ASP A 276 -12.11 12.79 9.86
CA ASP A 276 -11.36 13.75 10.68
C ASP A 276 -9.88 13.79 10.28
N ALA A 277 -9.33 14.98 10.03
CA ALA A 277 -7.95 15.17 9.63
C ALA A 277 -6.93 14.85 10.73
N PHE A 278 -7.36 14.69 11.99
CA PHE A 278 -6.52 14.07 13.02
C PHE A 278 -5.96 12.72 12.55
N HIS A 279 -6.83 11.83 12.02
CA HIS A 279 -6.40 10.53 11.52
C HIS A 279 -5.58 10.65 10.23
N LEU A 280 -5.92 11.61 9.36
CA LEU A 280 -5.12 11.89 8.17
C LEU A 280 -3.69 12.29 8.54
N GLY A 281 -3.52 13.14 9.55
CA GLY A 281 -2.21 13.56 10.03
C GLY A 281 -1.40 12.39 10.59
N ILE A 282 -2.00 11.56 11.45
CA ILE A 282 -1.32 10.36 11.96
C ILE A 282 -0.88 9.43 10.84
N LEU A 283 -1.78 9.13 9.89
CA LEU A 283 -1.45 8.27 8.75
C LEU A 283 -0.39 8.90 7.82
N SER A 284 -0.30 10.23 7.76
CA SER A 284 0.70 10.94 6.96
C SER A 284 2.05 11.11 7.65
N SER A 285 2.14 10.82 8.95
CA SER A 285 3.37 11.03 9.74
C SER A 285 4.46 10.01 9.42
N ARG A 286 5.72 10.39 9.62
CA ARG A 286 6.88 9.49 9.50
C ARG A 286 6.76 8.25 10.39
N ILE A 287 6.06 8.34 11.53
CA ILE A 287 5.83 7.20 12.44
C ILE A 287 5.00 6.13 11.74
N HIS A 288 3.89 6.51 11.11
CA HIS A 288 3.08 5.57 10.33
C HIS A 288 3.80 5.14 9.05
N ILE A 289 4.53 6.03 8.38
CA ILE A 289 5.29 5.66 7.18
C ILE A 289 6.34 4.61 7.51
N ALA A 290 7.14 4.80 8.57
CA ALA A 290 8.12 3.82 9.06
C ALA A 290 7.46 2.47 9.36
N TRP A 291 6.35 2.48 10.11
CA TRP A 291 5.56 1.28 10.38
C TRP A 291 5.15 0.54 9.10
N CYS A 292 4.65 1.28 8.11
CA CYS A 292 4.12 0.70 6.89
C CYS A 292 5.21 0.18 5.96
N LEU A 293 6.37 0.83 5.93
CA LEU A 293 7.53 0.34 5.18
C LEU A 293 8.08 -0.93 5.80
N ALA A 294 8.12 -1.02 7.14
CA ALA A 294 8.63 -2.18 7.84
C ALA A 294 7.64 -3.38 7.84
N GLN A 295 6.33 -3.12 8.00
CA GLN A 295 5.30 -4.18 8.00
C GLN A 295 4.80 -4.57 6.60
N GLY A 296 4.92 -3.64 5.65
CA GLY A 296 4.40 -3.77 4.29
C GLY A 296 5.04 -4.91 3.51
N ALA A 297 4.55 -5.09 2.29
CA ALA A 297 5.23 -5.91 1.30
C ALA A 297 5.87 -4.99 0.26
N THR A 298 6.74 -5.53 -0.59
CA THR A 298 7.18 -4.86 -1.81
C THR A 298 6.62 -5.59 -3.03
N LEU A 299 6.28 -4.82 -4.07
CA LEU A 299 6.13 -5.34 -5.43
C LEU A 299 7.34 -4.85 -6.20
N GLU A 300 8.29 -5.76 -6.44
CA GLU A 300 9.64 -5.41 -6.91
C GLU A 300 10.29 -4.45 -5.89
N ASP A 301 10.54 -3.22 -6.27
CA ASP A 301 11.12 -2.14 -5.47
C ASP A 301 10.06 -1.20 -4.84
N ARG A 302 8.78 -1.36 -5.19
CA ARG A 302 7.72 -0.43 -4.77
C ARG A 302 7.00 -0.91 -3.50
N PRO A 303 6.92 -0.07 -2.45
CA PRO A 303 6.15 -0.38 -1.25
C PRO A 303 4.67 -0.63 -1.53
N ARG A 304 4.16 -1.72 -0.94
CA ARG A 304 2.76 -2.12 -0.98
C ARG A 304 2.13 -2.03 0.41
N TYR A 305 1.08 -1.23 0.51
CA TYR A 305 0.28 -1.05 1.70
C TYR A 305 -0.87 -2.05 1.73
N SER A 306 -0.74 -3.07 2.57
CA SER A 306 -1.84 -3.98 2.85
C SER A 306 -2.52 -3.61 4.16
N LYS A 307 -3.83 -3.38 4.13
CA LYS A 307 -4.65 -3.11 5.33
C LYS A 307 -4.28 -4.02 6.51
N SER A 308 -4.26 -5.33 6.31
CA SER A 308 -4.08 -6.32 7.38
C SER A 308 -2.72 -6.28 8.07
N ARG A 309 -1.71 -5.63 7.48
CA ARG A 309 -0.36 -5.50 8.04
C ARG A 309 -0.02 -4.08 8.45
N CYS A 310 -0.54 -3.09 7.73
CA CYS A 310 -0.18 -1.69 7.90
C CYS A 310 -1.21 -0.91 8.71
N PHE A 311 -2.51 -1.16 8.52
CA PHE A 311 -3.57 -0.41 9.20
C PHE A 311 -4.10 -1.15 10.43
N ASP A 312 -4.49 -2.42 10.24
CA ASP A 312 -5.16 -3.21 11.27
C ASP A 312 -4.34 -3.33 12.57
N PRO A 313 -3.01 -3.56 12.54
CA PRO A 313 -2.21 -3.65 13.75
C PRO A 313 -1.60 -2.32 14.21
N PHE A 314 -1.88 -1.18 13.56
CA PHE A 314 -1.22 0.09 13.89
C PHE A 314 -1.84 0.74 15.14
N PRO A 315 -1.05 1.00 16.21
CA PRO A 315 -1.55 1.58 17.45
C PRO A 315 -1.63 3.11 17.34
N PHE A 316 -2.82 3.66 17.12
CA PHE A 316 -3.06 5.11 17.14
C PHE A 316 -2.77 5.70 18.54
N PRO A 317 -2.20 6.92 18.64
CA PRO A 317 -1.88 7.55 19.92
C PRO A 317 -3.14 7.98 20.67
N ASN A 318 -3.10 7.91 21.99
CA ASN A 318 -4.15 8.46 22.86
C ASN A 318 -3.92 9.96 23.09
N ALA A 319 -4.30 10.78 22.11
CA ALA A 319 -4.08 12.23 22.11
C ALA A 319 -5.16 13.01 22.87
N THR A 320 -4.78 14.08 23.56
CA THR A 320 -5.68 15.11 24.08
C THR A 320 -6.33 15.92 22.96
N GLU A 321 -7.43 16.63 23.22
CA GLU A 321 -8.06 17.47 22.19
C GLU A 321 -7.14 18.58 21.65
N SER A 322 -6.24 19.09 22.49
CA SER A 322 -5.25 20.10 22.08
C SER A 322 -4.25 19.53 21.07
N GLU A 323 -3.75 18.31 21.30
CA GLU A 323 -2.83 17.61 20.40
C GLU A 323 -3.55 17.18 19.12
N LYS A 324 -4.78 16.67 19.24
CA LYS A 324 -5.62 16.36 18.07
C LYS A 324 -5.80 17.59 17.19
N GLN A 325 -6.05 18.76 17.78
CA GLN A 325 -6.24 19.99 17.03
C GLN A 325 -4.95 20.47 16.33
N ALA A 326 -3.78 20.28 16.96
CA ALA A 326 -2.49 20.59 16.35
C ALA A 326 -2.26 19.72 15.09
N ILE A 327 -2.48 18.41 15.20
CA ILE A 327 -2.35 17.46 14.08
C ILE A 327 -3.37 17.78 12.98
N ARG A 328 -4.63 17.99 13.36
CA ARG A 328 -5.75 18.28 12.44
C ARG A 328 -5.46 19.50 11.57
N ARG A 329 -4.96 20.58 12.17
CA ARG A 329 -4.66 21.83 11.46
C ARG A 329 -3.65 21.62 10.33
N SER A 330 -2.53 20.97 10.62
CA SER A 330 -1.47 20.74 9.64
C SER A 330 -1.91 19.74 8.56
N ALA A 331 -2.67 18.70 8.94
CA ALA A 331 -3.19 17.71 8.00
C ALA A 331 -4.22 18.29 7.01
N GLU A 332 -5.15 19.13 7.46
CA GLU A 332 -6.08 19.86 6.56
C GLU A 332 -5.32 20.79 5.62
N ALA A 333 -4.37 21.57 6.16
CA ALA A 333 -3.60 22.52 5.36
C ALA A 333 -2.79 21.82 4.27
N LEU A 334 -2.22 20.66 4.59
CA LEU A 334 -1.48 19.83 3.65
C LEU A 334 -2.36 19.24 2.54
N ASP A 335 -3.52 18.67 2.89
CA ASP A 335 -4.47 18.12 1.92
C ASP A 335 -5.01 19.22 0.99
N ALA A 336 -5.36 20.37 1.56
CA ALA A 336 -5.83 21.54 0.82
C ALA A 336 -4.74 22.12 -0.11
N LEU A 337 -3.50 22.25 0.38
CA LEU A 337 -2.37 22.73 -0.43
C LEU A 337 -2.16 21.85 -1.65
N ARG A 338 -2.10 20.52 -1.46
CA ARG A 338 -1.92 19.56 -2.57
C ARG A 338 -3.04 19.70 -3.60
N LYS A 339 -4.29 19.75 -3.17
CA LYS A 339 -5.45 19.89 -4.06
C LYS A 339 -5.41 21.19 -4.84
N ARG A 340 -5.10 22.31 -4.17
CA ARG A 340 -4.97 23.63 -4.81
C ARG A 340 -3.88 23.63 -5.87
N VAL A 341 -2.66 23.22 -5.52
CA VAL A 341 -1.51 23.15 -6.44
C VAL A 341 -1.83 22.33 -7.69
N LEU A 342 -2.43 21.15 -7.52
CA LEU A 342 -2.78 20.29 -8.66
C LEU A 342 -3.91 20.86 -9.53
N SER A 343 -4.80 21.67 -8.94
CA SER A 343 -5.84 22.36 -9.70
C SER A 343 -5.30 23.57 -10.49
N GLU A 344 -4.34 24.30 -9.92
CA GLU A 344 -3.73 25.49 -10.55
C GLU A 344 -2.67 25.13 -11.59
N HIS A 345 -2.02 23.96 -11.43
CA HIS A 345 -0.94 23.50 -12.30
C HIS A 345 -1.21 22.09 -12.84
N PRO A 346 -1.98 21.94 -13.94
CA PRO A 346 -2.40 20.66 -14.48
C PRO A 346 -1.27 19.73 -14.95
N ASP A 347 -0.06 20.26 -15.16
CA ASP A 347 1.14 19.50 -15.52
C ASP A 347 1.84 18.87 -14.30
N LEU A 348 1.53 19.33 -13.08
CA LEU A 348 2.06 18.79 -11.84
C LEU A 348 1.28 17.56 -11.38
N THR A 349 1.96 16.69 -10.64
CA THR A 349 1.40 15.46 -10.08
C THR A 349 1.93 15.26 -8.67
N LEU A 350 1.23 14.54 -7.80
CA LEU A 350 1.74 14.21 -6.46
C LEU A 350 3.10 13.50 -6.56
N THR A 351 3.24 12.58 -7.51
CA THR A 351 4.52 11.90 -7.75
C THR A 351 5.66 12.89 -8.02
N LYS A 352 5.44 13.92 -8.84
CA LYS A 352 6.44 14.97 -9.09
C LYS A 352 6.75 15.75 -7.83
N LEU A 353 5.74 16.24 -7.12
CA LEU A 353 5.92 17.03 -5.88
C LEU A 353 6.76 16.28 -4.85
N TYR A 354 6.45 15.00 -4.63
CA TYR A 354 7.16 14.18 -3.65
C TYR A 354 8.55 13.74 -4.11
N ASN A 355 8.79 13.54 -5.41
CA ASN A 355 10.16 13.33 -5.91
C ASN A 355 11.05 14.55 -5.62
N ILE A 356 10.51 15.77 -5.78
CA ILE A 356 11.25 17.00 -5.46
C ILE A 356 11.45 17.15 -3.96
N ARG A 357 10.44 16.85 -3.14
CA ARG A 357 10.57 16.86 -1.69
C ARG A 357 11.70 15.93 -1.20
N GLU A 358 11.74 14.69 -1.66
CA GLU A 358 12.80 13.75 -1.30
C GLU A 358 14.18 14.24 -1.74
N ALA A 359 14.28 14.85 -2.93
CA ALA A 359 15.53 15.44 -3.40
C ALA A 359 16.03 16.58 -2.50
N ILE A 360 15.11 17.43 -2.03
CA ILE A 360 15.42 18.52 -1.09
C ILE A 360 15.90 17.94 0.25
N ARG A 361 15.18 16.96 0.81
CA ARG A 361 15.56 16.30 2.08
C ARG A 361 16.90 15.57 1.99
N ALA A 362 17.24 15.04 0.81
CA ALA A 362 18.53 14.43 0.55
C ALA A 362 19.68 15.43 0.32
N GLY A 363 19.41 16.75 0.37
CA GLY A 363 20.40 17.78 0.09
C GLY A 363 20.87 17.83 -1.37
N ARG A 364 20.11 17.22 -2.29
CA ARG A 364 20.48 17.16 -3.71
C ARG A 364 20.22 18.50 -4.38
N THR A 365 21.19 18.97 -5.15
CA THR A 365 21.01 20.15 -6.02
C THR A 365 19.93 19.86 -7.07
N LEU A 366 18.94 20.76 -7.16
CA LEU A 366 17.86 20.68 -8.13
C LEU A 366 18.29 21.27 -9.47
N THR A 367 17.87 20.65 -10.57
CA THR A 367 17.96 21.24 -11.90
C THR A 367 16.98 22.41 -12.05
N ALA A 368 17.13 23.24 -13.09
CA ALA A 368 16.21 24.36 -13.33
C ALA A 368 14.74 23.92 -13.47
N ALA A 369 14.49 22.79 -14.15
CA ALA A 369 13.15 22.22 -14.27
C ALA A 369 12.59 21.70 -12.92
N GLU A 370 13.44 21.15 -12.06
CA GLU A 370 13.04 20.69 -10.74
C GLU A 370 12.81 21.87 -9.77
N ALA A 371 13.57 22.95 -9.90
CA ALA A 371 13.35 24.19 -9.17
C ALA A 371 12.01 24.84 -9.56
N ASP A 372 11.65 24.84 -10.85
CA ASP A 372 10.31 25.27 -11.30
C ASP A 372 9.19 24.44 -10.67
N ILE A 373 9.35 23.11 -10.61
CA ILE A 373 8.38 22.23 -9.93
C ILE A 373 8.33 22.53 -8.42
N ARG A 374 9.47 22.79 -7.77
CA ARG A 374 9.52 23.17 -6.34
C ARG A 374 8.68 24.42 -6.11
N ASP A 375 8.87 25.44 -6.94
CA ASP A 375 8.29 26.77 -6.74
C ASP A 375 6.78 26.77 -7.04
N ARG A 376 6.37 26.29 -8.22
CA ARG A 376 4.93 26.15 -8.56
C ARG A 376 4.23 25.12 -7.68
N GLY A 377 4.95 24.08 -7.29
CA GLY A 377 4.45 23.02 -6.43
C GLY A 377 4.36 23.39 -4.95
N LEU A 378 4.90 24.55 -4.56
CA LEU A 378 5.03 24.99 -3.17
C LEU A 378 5.65 23.90 -2.27
N VAL A 379 6.66 23.19 -2.78
CA VAL A 379 7.17 21.95 -2.17
C VAL A 379 7.82 22.20 -0.80
N LEU A 380 8.38 23.39 -0.57
CA LEU A 380 8.93 23.76 0.75
C LEU A 380 7.82 23.87 1.81
N ILE A 381 6.69 24.52 1.48
CA ILE A 381 5.53 24.62 2.38
C ILE A 381 4.92 23.23 2.61
N LEU A 382 4.87 22.40 1.56
CA LEU A 382 4.44 21.01 1.67
C LEU A 382 5.32 20.22 2.65
N ASP A 383 6.63 20.44 2.66
CA ASP A 383 7.57 19.81 3.58
C ASP A 383 7.40 20.32 5.01
N GLU A 384 7.27 21.64 5.20
CA GLU A 384 6.98 22.25 6.51
C GLU A 384 5.71 21.68 7.16
N TYR A 385 4.66 21.41 6.37
CA TYR A 385 3.46 20.76 6.90
C TYR A 385 3.70 19.31 7.31
N HIS A 386 4.54 18.56 6.59
CA HIS A 386 4.92 17.21 7.01
C HIS A 386 5.73 17.24 8.30
N ASP A 387 6.72 18.13 8.41
CA ASP A 387 7.53 18.26 9.62
C ASP A 387 6.67 18.69 10.82
N ALA A 388 5.68 19.57 10.62
CA ALA A 388 4.72 19.96 11.64
C ALA A 388 3.81 18.79 12.07
N ILE A 389 3.39 17.93 11.14
CA ILE A 389 2.65 16.71 11.44
C ILE A 389 3.53 15.75 12.24
N ASP A 390 4.76 15.52 11.81
CA ASP A 390 5.70 14.60 12.43
C ASP A 390 5.98 14.99 13.89
N ALA A 391 6.24 16.28 14.14
CA ALA A 391 6.44 16.80 15.48
C ALA A 391 5.18 16.66 16.35
N ALA A 392 4.00 17.00 15.82
CA ALA A 392 2.75 16.94 16.58
C ALA A 392 2.32 15.49 16.88
N VAL A 393 2.54 14.56 15.96
CA VAL A 393 2.24 13.14 16.16
C VAL A 393 3.23 12.51 17.14
N ALA A 394 4.53 12.83 17.05
CA ALA A 394 5.50 12.38 18.04
C ALA A 394 5.13 12.87 19.46
N ALA A 395 4.73 14.14 19.58
CA ALA A 395 4.24 14.70 20.85
C ALA A 395 3.00 13.95 21.37
N ALA A 396 2.04 13.60 20.51
CA ALA A 396 0.86 12.82 20.89
C ALA A 396 1.17 11.39 21.36
N TYR A 397 2.29 10.80 20.92
CA TYR A 397 2.81 9.54 21.49
C TYR A 397 3.63 9.75 22.77
N GLY A 398 3.94 11.00 23.15
CA GLY A 398 4.87 11.33 24.23
C GLY A 398 6.34 11.05 23.87
N TRP A 399 6.70 11.11 22.59
CA TRP A 399 8.01 10.72 22.06
C TRP A 399 8.80 11.93 21.52
N PRO A 400 10.15 11.86 21.53
CA PRO A 400 10.99 12.83 20.81
C PRO A 400 10.70 12.85 19.31
N ALA A 401 10.70 14.05 18.72
CA ALA A 401 10.39 14.26 17.31
C ALA A 401 11.47 13.74 16.35
N ASP A 402 12.67 13.44 16.84
CA ASP A 402 13.85 12.98 16.10
C ASP A 402 14.22 11.51 16.38
N LEU A 403 13.32 10.74 17.01
CA LEU A 403 13.56 9.31 17.24
C LEU A 403 13.96 8.57 15.95
N ALA A 404 15.03 7.79 16.05
CA ALA A 404 15.46 6.86 15.00
C ALA A 404 14.34 5.85 14.66
N GLU A 405 14.32 5.40 13.40
CA GLU A 405 13.26 4.54 12.88
C GLU A 405 13.12 3.24 13.66
N GLU A 406 14.23 2.60 14.02
CA GLU A 406 14.21 1.36 14.79
C GLU A 406 13.60 1.53 16.19
N GLU A 407 13.86 2.67 16.82
CA GLU A 407 13.32 3.00 18.14
C GLU A 407 11.82 3.30 18.05
N VAL A 408 11.36 3.97 16.98
CA VAL A 408 9.93 4.16 16.68
C VAL A 408 9.24 2.80 16.53
N LEU A 409 9.81 1.89 15.73
CA LEU A 409 9.25 0.55 15.51
C LEU A 409 9.22 -0.27 16.81
N ALA A 410 10.26 -0.21 17.64
CA ALA A 410 10.28 -0.87 18.94
C ALA A 410 9.18 -0.39 19.87
N ARG A 411 8.97 0.92 19.95
CA ARG A 411 7.92 1.49 20.79
C ARG A 411 6.52 1.17 20.26
N LEU A 412 6.32 1.17 18.94
CA LEU A 412 5.05 0.77 18.33
C LEU A 412 4.69 -0.68 18.61
N VAL A 413 5.64 -1.61 18.59
CA VAL A 413 5.39 -3.03 18.92
C VAL A 413 5.07 -3.24 20.40
N ALA A 414 5.54 -2.36 21.27
CA ALA A 414 5.28 -2.44 22.72
C ALA A 414 3.89 -1.91 23.13
N LEU A 415 3.21 -1.18 22.24
CA LEU A 415 1.82 -0.72 22.42
C LEU A 415 0.83 -1.80 21.99
#